data_AF-M6RNQ2-F1
#
_entry.id   AF-M6RNQ2-F1
#
_cell.length_a   1.000
_cell.length_b   1.000
_cell.length_c   1.000
_cell.angle_alpha   90.00
_cell.angle_beta   90.00
_cell.angle_gamma   90.00
#
_symmetry.space_group_name_H-M   'P 1'
#
loop_
_entity.id
_entity.type
_entity.pdbx_description
1 polymer ?
#
loop_
_entity_poly.entity_id
_entity_poly.type
_entity_poly.pdbx_seq_one_letter_code
_entity_poly.pdbx_strand_id
1 'polypeptide(L)'
;MSIRFRISLYLSIVLFLGFSFLAVVNSVISYDNLKSEVENNSAITSERWSLEVKDTLDSAMFYARGFRSPLIFTSPPRESIIVSIKEVIERNPNFFALWLVFETNLYDGKDSQYKNAFAHDSTGRFIPYVFQSGEKGKALIRSSIGYENQDGTGDFYQIPKRKISTTFQNHIVINLKT
;
A
#
# COMPACT_ATOMS: atom_id res chain seq x y z
N MET A 1 -40.49 67.41 3.07
CA MET A 1 -39.18 66.77 2.80
C MET A 1 -38.36 67.69 1.90
N SER A 2 -37.12 68.03 2.27
CA SER A 2 -36.27 68.97 1.52
C SER A 2 -35.85 68.42 0.14
N ILE A 3 -35.72 69.28 -0.87
CA ILE A 3 -35.33 68.91 -2.24
C ILE A 3 -33.99 68.16 -2.31
N ARG A 4 -33.04 68.54 -1.43
CA ARG A 4 -31.72 67.89 -1.31
C ARG A 4 -31.83 66.43 -0.87
N PHE A 5 -32.79 66.14 0.01
CA PHE A 5 -33.01 64.79 0.50
C PHE A 5 -33.52 63.85 -0.61
N ARG A 6 -34.43 64.33 -1.46
CA ARG A 6 -34.97 63.51 -2.58
C ARG A 6 -33.90 63.15 -3.60
N ILE A 7 -33.06 64.12 -3.98
CA ILE A 7 -31.95 63.91 -4.93
C ILE A 7 -30.93 62.91 -4.35
N SER A 8 -30.55 63.06 -3.08
CA SER A 8 -29.64 62.13 -2.40
C SER A 8 -30.22 60.72 -2.30
N LEU A 9 -31.53 60.59 -2.07
CA LEU A 9 -32.21 59.30 -1.97
C LEU A 9 -32.18 58.56 -3.32
N TYR A 10 -32.50 59.25 -4.42
CA TYR A 10 -32.45 58.64 -5.76
C TYR A 10 -31.03 58.23 -6.16
N LEU A 11 -30.04 59.07 -5.89
CA LEU A 11 -28.64 58.76 -6.19
C LEU A 11 -28.16 57.52 -5.41
N SER A 12 -28.51 57.43 -4.12
CA SER A 12 -28.14 56.28 -3.29
C SER A 12 -28.77 54.98 -3.79
N ILE A 13 -30.02 55.02 -4.25
CA ILE A 13 -30.70 53.85 -4.80
C ILE A 13 -30.00 53.37 -6.08
N VAL A 14 -29.67 54.29 -6.99
CA VAL A 14 -28.98 53.95 -8.25
C VAL A 14 -27.59 53.36 -7.97
N LEU A 15 -26.83 53.96 -7.06
CA LEU A 15 -25.52 53.44 -6.65
C LEU A 15 -25.64 52.06 -5.99
N PHE A 16 -26.63 51.86 -5.13
CA PHE A 16 -26.87 50.58 -4.46
C PHE A 16 -27.24 49.49 -5.47
N LEU A 17 -28.10 49.78 -6.45
CA LEU A 17 -28.46 48.84 -7.51
C LEU A 17 -27.25 48.49 -8.38
N GLY A 18 -26.44 49.47 -8.76
CA GLY A 18 -25.22 49.23 -9.53
C GLY A 18 -24.21 48.38 -8.78
N PHE A 19 -23.98 48.68 -7.49
CA PHE A 19 -23.09 47.88 -6.64
C PHE A 19 -23.62 46.46 -6.44
N SER A 20 -24.93 46.31 -6.18
CA SER A 20 -25.55 44.99 -6.04
C SER A 20 -25.44 44.17 -7.31
N PHE A 21 -25.62 44.78 -8.48
CA PHE A 21 -25.47 44.10 -9.77
C PHE A 21 -24.03 43.62 -9.99
N LEU A 22 -23.04 44.49 -9.76
CA LEU A 22 -21.62 44.12 -9.86
C LEU A 22 -21.24 43.03 -8.86
N ALA A 23 -21.74 43.10 -7.63
CA ALA A 23 -21.52 42.08 -6.61
C ALA A 23 -22.08 40.72 -7.05
N VAL A 24 -23.27 40.68 -7.65
CA VAL A 24 -23.87 39.44 -8.17
C VAL A 24 -23.04 38.87 -9.32
N VAL A 25 -22.65 39.69 -10.31
CA VAL A 25 -21.83 39.23 -11.44
C VAL A 25 -20.48 38.68 -10.95
N ASN A 26 -19.79 39.41 -10.08
CA ASN A 26 -18.54 38.95 -9.49
C ASN A 26 -18.71 37.66 -8.68
N SER A 27 -19.82 37.54 -7.94
CA SER A 27 -20.12 36.33 -7.17
C SER A 27 -20.34 35.12 -8.06
N VAL A 28 -21.02 35.26 -9.21
CA VAL A 28 -21.24 34.16 -10.16
C VAL A 28 -19.92 33.73 -10.81
N ILE A 29 -19.13 34.68 -11.31
CA ILE A 29 -17.81 34.40 -11.90
C ILE A 29 -16.89 33.72 -10.87
N SER A 30 -16.89 34.22 -9.63
CA SER A 30 -16.10 33.62 -8.56
C SER A 30 -16.54 32.21 -8.23
N TYR A 31 -17.85 31.93 -8.24
CA TYR A 31 -18.38 30.59 -7.97
C TYR A 31 -17.96 29.59 -9.06
N ASP A 32 -18.07 29.96 -10.33
CA ASP A 32 -17.67 29.10 -11.45
C ASP A 32 -16.16 28.83 -11.47
N ASN A 33 -15.34 29.85 -11.19
CA ASN A 33 -13.88 29.71 -11.06
C ASN A 33 -13.50 28.78 -9.91
N LEU A 34 -14.09 28.98 -8.72
CA LEU A 34 -13.85 28.11 -7.56
C LEU A 34 -14.28 26.67 -7.82
N LYS A 35 -15.41 26.46 -8.50
CA LYS A 35 -15.88 25.12 -8.85
C LYS A 35 -14.88 24.41 -9.78
N SER A 36 -14.46 25.07 -10.85
CA SER A 36 -13.46 24.54 -11.79
C SER A 36 -12.11 24.28 -11.11
N GLU A 37 -11.68 25.18 -10.22
CA GLU A 37 -10.46 25.02 -9.45
C GLU A 37 -10.54 23.82 -8.50
N VAL A 38 -11.65 23.64 -7.77
CA VAL A 38 -11.86 22.50 -6.87
C VAL A 38 -11.88 21.18 -7.65
N GLU A 39 -12.57 21.11 -8.78
CA GLU A 39 -12.62 19.90 -9.60
C GLU A 39 -11.23 19.51 -10.13
N ASN A 40 -10.49 20.48 -10.70
CA ASN A 40 -9.14 20.24 -11.23
C ASN A 40 -8.14 19.91 -10.11
N ASN A 41 -8.14 20.66 -9.02
CA ASN A 41 -7.24 20.42 -7.89
C ASN A 41 -7.56 19.10 -7.20
N SER A 42 -8.83 18.72 -7.09
CA SER A 42 -9.24 17.42 -6.55
C SER A 42 -8.73 16.27 -7.42
N ALA A 43 -8.84 16.39 -8.76
CA ALA A 43 -8.33 15.37 -9.67
C ALA A 43 -6.80 15.23 -9.57
N ILE A 44 -6.06 16.34 -9.63
CA ILE A 44 -4.59 16.35 -9.51
C ILE A 44 -4.15 15.80 -8.16
N THR A 45 -4.82 16.18 -7.08
CA THR A 45 -4.51 15.70 -5.73
C THR A 45 -4.80 14.21 -5.60
N SER A 46 -5.93 13.74 -6.13
CA SER A 46 -6.29 12.31 -6.12
C SER A 46 -5.31 11.47 -6.94
N GLU A 47 -4.87 11.98 -8.10
CA GLU A 47 -3.86 11.33 -8.93
C GLU A 47 -2.52 11.25 -8.18
N ARG A 48 -2.08 12.34 -7.55
CA ARG A 48 -0.84 12.35 -6.76
C ARG A 48 -0.87 11.31 -5.66
N TRP A 49 -1.93 11.26 -4.85
CA TRP A 49 -2.06 10.25 -3.79
C TRP A 49 -2.12 8.83 -4.37
N SER A 50 -2.80 8.64 -5.50
CA SER A 50 -2.86 7.34 -6.18
C SER A 50 -1.48 6.89 -6.65
N LEU A 51 -0.66 7.80 -7.18
CA LEU A 51 0.72 7.52 -7.58
C LEU A 51 1.61 7.21 -6.39
N GLU A 52 1.46 7.90 -5.27
CA GLU A 52 2.23 7.65 -4.04
C GLU A 52 1.92 6.26 -3.45
N VAL A 53 0.63 5.90 -3.37
CA VAL A 53 0.20 4.56 -2.96
C VAL A 53 0.72 3.51 -3.95
N LYS A 54 0.60 3.77 -5.26
CA LYS A 54 1.11 2.87 -6.30
C LYS A 54 2.60 2.62 -6.16
N ASP A 55 3.40 3.68 -5.98
CA ASP A 55 4.86 3.58 -5.85
C ASP A 55 5.27 2.73 -4.63
N THR A 56 4.57 2.91 -3.51
CA THR A 56 4.78 2.11 -2.30
C THR A 56 4.49 0.62 -2.55
N LEU A 57 3.37 0.31 -3.21
CA LEU A 57 2.99 -1.06 -3.54
C LEU A 57 3.92 -1.70 -4.58
N ASP A 58 4.29 -0.95 -5.62
CA ASP A 58 5.21 -1.40 -6.68
C ASP A 58 6.60 -1.68 -6.10
N SER A 59 7.08 -0.85 -5.16
CA SER A 59 8.33 -1.08 -4.44
C SER A 59 8.28 -2.39 -3.65
N ALA A 60 7.22 -2.64 -2.87
CA ALA A 60 7.07 -3.89 -2.13
C ALA A 60 7.01 -5.12 -3.07
N MET A 61 6.30 -4.99 -4.20
CA MET A 61 6.22 -6.03 -5.22
C MET A 61 7.56 -6.28 -5.92
N PHE A 62 8.38 -5.26 -6.12
CA PHE A 62 9.72 -5.38 -6.68
C PHE A 62 10.61 -6.28 -5.80
N TYR A 63 10.63 -6.06 -4.48
CA TYR A 63 11.37 -6.93 -3.55
C TYR A 63 10.81 -8.36 -3.54
N ALA A 64 9.49 -8.52 -3.54
CA ALA A 64 8.83 -9.83 -3.61
C ALA A 64 9.30 -10.64 -4.83
N ARG A 65 9.25 -10.00 -6.00
CA ARG A 65 9.70 -10.59 -7.27
C ARG A 65 11.21 -10.81 -7.29
N GLY A 66 11.97 -9.90 -6.67
CA GLY A 66 13.42 -10.00 -6.50
C GLY A 66 13.84 -11.24 -5.72
N PHE A 67 13.13 -11.61 -4.65
CA PHE A 67 13.36 -12.88 -3.94
C PHE A 67 12.83 -14.08 -4.72
N ARG A 68 11.67 -13.96 -5.36
CA ARG A 68 11.06 -15.06 -6.12
C ARG A 68 11.93 -15.51 -7.29
N SER A 69 12.48 -14.56 -8.06
CA SER A 69 13.21 -14.84 -9.30
C SER A 69 14.36 -15.85 -9.15
N PRO A 70 15.33 -15.67 -8.23
CA PRO A 70 16.40 -16.66 -8.03
C PRO A 70 15.89 -17.95 -7.39
N LEU A 71 14.93 -17.86 -6.47
CA LEU A 71 14.40 -19.01 -5.73
C LEU A 71 13.57 -19.99 -6.58
N ILE A 72 13.25 -19.62 -7.81
CA ILE A 72 12.65 -20.50 -8.83
C ILE A 72 13.67 -21.53 -9.36
N PHE A 73 14.95 -21.15 -9.44
CA PHE A 73 15.98 -21.92 -10.14
C PHE A 73 17.02 -22.53 -9.20
N THR A 74 17.13 -21.99 -7.99
CA THR A 74 18.11 -22.44 -7.01
C THR A 74 17.53 -22.37 -5.60
N SER A 75 18.11 -23.17 -4.72
CA SER A 75 17.77 -23.25 -3.31
C SER A 75 19.03 -22.94 -2.49
N PRO A 76 19.35 -21.65 -2.27
CA PRO A 76 20.47 -21.27 -1.41
C PRO A 76 20.32 -21.84 0.00
N PRO A 77 21.36 -21.77 0.85
CA PRO A 77 21.21 -22.13 2.25
C PRO A 77 20.08 -21.34 2.91
N ARG A 78 19.23 -22.01 3.69
CA ARG A 78 18.04 -21.42 4.33
C ARG A 78 18.40 -20.20 5.17
N GLU A 79 19.51 -20.27 5.91
CA GLU A 79 20.03 -19.21 6.75
C GLU A 79 20.40 -17.96 5.94
N SER A 80 20.99 -18.14 4.76
CA SER A 80 21.33 -17.02 3.88
C SER A 80 20.09 -16.27 3.42
N ILE A 81 19.01 -16.99 3.09
CA ILE A 81 17.73 -16.36 2.73
C ILE A 81 17.09 -15.65 3.92
N ILE A 82 17.11 -16.24 5.12
CA ILE A 82 16.62 -15.58 6.34
C ILE A 82 17.35 -14.26 6.57
N VAL A 83 18.68 -14.24 6.44
CA VAL A 83 19.51 -13.03 6.60
C VAL A 83 19.18 -11.99 5.52
N SER A 84 19.03 -12.41 4.25
CA SER A 84 18.67 -11.48 3.17
C SER A 84 17.30 -10.84 3.39
N ILE A 85 16.30 -11.61 3.81
CA ILE A 85 14.95 -11.08 4.12
C ILE A 85 15.04 -10.08 5.28
N LYS A 86 15.81 -10.42 6.33
CA LYS A 86 16.05 -9.54 7.47
C LYS A 86 16.66 -8.21 7.05
N GLU A 87 17.69 -8.25 6.22
CA GLU A 87 18.34 -7.04 5.71
C GLU A 87 17.38 -6.16 4.90
N VAL A 88 16.49 -6.75 4.11
CA VAL A 88 15.47 -6.00 3.37
C VAL A 88 14.50 -5.29 4.31
N ILE A 89 14.03 -5.95 5.37
CA ILE A 89 13.14 -5.31 6.35
C ILE A 89 13.88 -4.22 7.14
N GLU A 90 15.12 -4.46 7.55
CA GLU A 90 15.91 -3.46 8.30
C GLU A 90 16.24 -2.22 7.47
N ARG A 91 16.47 -2.37 6.16
CA ARG A 91 16.76 -1.26 5.24
C ARG A 91 15.52 -0.50 4.76
N ASN A 92 14.34 -1.12 4.82
CA ASN A 92 13.09 -0.55 4.31
C ASN A 92 12.06 -0.38 5.44
N PRO A 93 12.12 0.73 6.21
CA PRO A 93 11.21 0.96 7.33
C PRO A 93 9.73 1.05 6.93
N ASN A 94 9.45 1.30 5.64
CA ASN A 94 8.09 1.35 5.10
C ASN A 94 7.47 -0.06 4.95
N PHE A 95 8.27 -1.12 5.01
CA PHE A 95 7.76 -2.49 4.98
C PHE A 95 7.63 -3.02 6.39
N PHE A 96 6.42 -3.50 6.72
CA PHE A 96 6.19 -4.13 8.00
C PHE A 96 6.81 -5.53 8.07
N ALA A 97 6.63 -6.36 7.04
CA ALA A 97 7.09 -7.73 7.06
C ALA A 97 7.28 -8.33 5.66
N LEU A 98 8.06 -9.41 5.61
CA LEU A 98 8.28 -10.27 4.46
C LEU A 98 8.29 -11.73 4.93
N TRP A 99 7.59 -12.60 4.21
CA TRP A 99 7.52 -14.02 4.52
C TRP A 99 7.77 -14.88 3.29
N LEU A 100 8.23 -16.11 3.53
CA LEU A 100 8.21 -17.19 2.55
C LEU A 100 7.46 -18.37 3.16
N VAL A 101 6.71 -19.10 2.34
CA VAL A 101 6.08 -20.37 2.72
C VAL A 101 6.28 -21.34 1.57
N PHE A 102 7.07 -22.38 1.81
CA PHE A 102 7.29 -23.48 0.86
C PHE A 102 6.38 -24.67 1.17
N GLU A 103 5.94 -25.37 0.13
CA GLU A 103 5.32 -26.69 0.34
C GLU A 103 6.34 -27.69 0.88
N THR A 104 5.83 -28.77 1.47
CA THR A 104 6.66 -29.83 2.06
C THR A 104 7.72 -30.34 1.09
N ASN A 105 8.97 -30.29 1.53
CA ASN A 105 10.17 -30.68 0.79
C ASN A 105 10.45 -29.91 -0.51
N LEU A 106 9.71 -28.84 -0.83
CA LEU A 106 9.91 -28.12 -2.10
C LEU A 106 11.05 -27.11 -2.11
N TYR A 107 11.59 -26.72 -0.96
CA TYR A 107 12.74 -25.83 -0.95
C TYR A 107 14.03 -26.57 -1.34
N ASP A 108 14.47 -27.53 -0.52
CA ASP A 108 15.75 -28.23 -0.68
C ASP A 108 15.65 -29.75 -0.41
N GLY A 109 14.43 -30.27 -0.21
CA GLY A 109 14.17 -31.67 0.12
C GLY A 109 14.60 -32.11 1.53
N LYS A 110 14.98 -31.19 2.42
CA LYS A 110 15.59 -31.50 3.73
C LYS A 110 14.72 -31.12 4.93
N ASP A 111 13.41 -30.96 4.76
CA ASP A 111 12.52 -30.51 5.85
C ASP A 111 12.65 -31.36 7.12
N SER A 112 12.86 -32.67 6.97
CA SER A 112 13.04 -33.59 8.11
C SER A 112 14.18 -33.21 9.07
N GLN A 113 15.19 -32.49 8.58
CA GLN A 113 16.34 -32.01 9.37
C GLN A 113 16.01 -30.74 10.18
N TYR A 114 14.94 -30.03 9.81
CA TYR A 114 14.58 -28.72 10.39
C TYR A 114 13.28 -28.75 11.20
N LYS A 115 12.82 -29.93 11.62
CA LYS A 115 11.60 -30.06 12.44
C LYS A 115 11.67 -29.22 13.71
N ASN A 116 10.70 -28.33 13.90
CA ASN A 116 10.64 -27.39 15.03
C ASN A 116 11.87 -26.47 15.14
N ALA A 117 12.67 -26.35 14.08
CA ALA A 117 13.78 -25.40 14.04
C ALA A 117 13.26 -23.96 13.93
N PHE A 118 14.12 -23.00 14.25
CA PHE A 118 13.81 -21.58 14.09
C PHE A 118 13.41 -21.25 12.65
N ALA A 119 12.33 -20.49 12.46
CA ALA A 119 11.76 -20.13 11.14
C ALA A 119 11.19 -21.33 10.33
N HIS A 120 10.95 -22.45 11.00
CA HIS A 120 10.33 -23.66 10.43
C HIS A 120 9.07 -24.06 11.20
N ASP A 121 8.21 -24.87 10.56
CA ASP A 121 7.07 -25.48 11.26
C ASP A 121 7.44 -26.82 11.93
N SER A 122 6.44 -27.49 12.50
CA SER A 122 6.61 -28.78 13.16
C SER A 122 7.08 -29.91 12.23
N THR A 123 6.89 -29.75 10.91
CA THR A 123 7.34 -30.70 9.89
C THR A 123 8.74 -30.36 9.36
N GLY A 124 9.21 -29.14 9.64
CA GLY A 124 10.48 -28.59 9.18
C GLY A 124 10.40 -27.88 7.83
N ARG A 125 9.19 -27.52 7.39
CA ARG A 125 9.00 -26.67 6.21
C ARG A 125 9.65 -25.32 6.41
N PHE A 126 10.28 -24.82 5.35
CA PHE A 126 10.90 -23.49 5.36
C PHE A 126 9.82 -22.40 5.26
N ILE A 127 9.52 -21.75 6.39
CA ILE A 127 8.41 -20.80 6.50
C ILE A 127 8.78 -19.49 7.25
N PRO A 128 9.89 -18.82 6.92
CA PRO A 128 10.34 -17.64 7.64
C PRO A 128 9.34 -16.49 7.53
N TYR A 129 9.05 -15.86 8.67
CA TYR A 129 8.31 -14.60 8.79
C TYR A 129 9.19 -13.57 9.48
N VAL A 130 9.59 -12.54 8.74
CA VAL A 130 10.47 -11.48 9.24
C VAL A 130 9.72 -10.16 9.24
N PHE A 131 9.71 -9.47 10.37
CA PHE A 131 8.88 -8.29 10.57
C PHE A 131 9.58 -7.23 11.42
N GLN A 132 9.17 -5.97 11.27
CA GLN A 132 9.70 -4.85 12.05
C GLN A 132 9.48 -5.08 13.54
N SER A 133 10.52 -4.83 14.34
CA SER A 133 10.43 -4.89 15.80
C SER A 133 9.67 -3.72 16.43
N GLY A 134 9.48 -2.63 15.68
CA GLY A 134 9.05 -1.32 16.19
C GLY A 134 10.22 -0.39 16.50
N GLU A 135 11.43 -0.92 16.63
CA GLU A 135 12.66 -0.13 16.66
C GLU A 135 13.21 0.08 15.24
N LYS A 136 13.60 1.32 14.93
CA LYS A 136 14.09 1.68 13.60
C LYS A 136 15.31 0.84 13.22
N GLY A 137 15.21 0.13 12.10
CA GLY A 137 16.31 -0.67 11.55
C GLY A 137 16.53 -2.01 12.26
N LYS A 138 15.55 -2.51 13.03
CA LYS A 138 15.62 -3.83 13.66
C LYS A 138 14.45 -4.70 13.28
N ALA A 139 14.74 -5.88 12.76
CA ALA A 139 13.75 -6.89 12.42
C ALA A 139 13.77 -8.10 13.39
N LEU A 140 12.59 -8.65 13.64
CA LEU A 140 12.36 -9.90 14.35
C LEU A 140 11.96 -11.00 13.37
N ILE A 141 12.21 -12.25 13.75
CA ILE A 141 11.99 -13.41 12.89
C ILE A 141 11.23 -14.46 13.68
N ARG A 142 10.21 -15.04 13.05
CA ARG A 142 9.41 -16.16 13.56
C ARG A 142 9.08 -17.12 12.42
N SER A 143 8.49 -18.26 12.76
CA SER A 143 7.82 -19.11 11.77
C SER A 143 6.46 -18.51 11.42
N SER A 144 6.08 -18.53 10.14
CA SER A 144 4.75 -18.12 9.69
C SER A 144 3.66 -18.96 10.35
N ILE A 145 2.52 -18.35 10.67
CA ILE A 145 1.38 -19.04 11.31
C ILE A 145 0.10 -18.83 10.50
N GLY A 146 -0.87 -19.72 10.66
CA GLY A 146 -2.19 -19.59 10.03
C GLY A 146 -2.22 -19.74 8.51
N TYR A 147 -1.10 -20.09 7.86
CA TYR A 147 -1.02 -20.24 6.41
C TYR A 147 -1.91 -21.38 5.89
N GLU A 148 -2.20 -22.41 6.69
CA GLU A 148 -3.15 -23.48 6.32
C GLU A 148 -4.62 -23.14 6.58
N ASN A 149 -4.91 -21.99 7.20
CA ASN A 149 -6.27 -21.64 7.56
C ASN A 149 -7.13 -21.37 6.31
N GLN A 150 -8.36 -21.88 6.30
CA GLN A 150 -9.32 -21.72 5.21
C GLN A 150 -10.42 -20.68 5.51
N ASP A 151 -10.38 -20.05 6.68
CA ASP A 151 -11.34 -19.05 7.16
C ASP A 151 -11.06 -17.62 6.66
N GLY A 152 -10.16 -17.48 5.67
CA GLY A 152 -9.68 -16.20 5.14
C GLY A 152 -8.41 -15.67 5.82
N THR A 153 -8.07 -16.12 7.04
CA THR A 153 -6.83 -15.67 7.71
C THR A 153 -5.56 -16.22 7.04
N GLY A 154 -5.67 -17.33 6.32
CA GLY A 154 -4.59 -17.94 5.54
C GLY A 154 -4.53 -17.49 4.07
N ASP A 155 -5.36 -16.53 3.65
CA ASP A 155 -5.48 -16.14 2.23
C ASP A 155 -4.18 -15.59 1.63
N PHE A 156 -3.28 -15.08 2.47
CA PHE A 156 -1.94 -14.65 2.08
C PHE A 156 -1.08 -15.78 1.48
N TYR A 157 -1.44 -17.04 1.73
CA TYR A 157 -0.80 -18.23 1.16
C TYR A 157 -1.79 -19.08 0.34
N GLN A 158 -3.02 -19.26 0.81
CA GLN A 158 -4.00 -20.13 0.16
C GLN A 158 -4.49 -19.61 -1.21
N ILE A 159 -4.77 -18.31 -1.36
CA ILE A 159 -5.13 -17.73 -2.67
C ILE A 159 -4.00 -17.94 -3.69
N PRO A 160 -2.75 -17.56 -3.39
CA PRO A 160 -1.58 -17.87 -4.21
C PRO A 160 -1.46 -19.33 -4.62
N LYS A 161 -1.51 -20.24 -3.64
CA LYS A 161 -1.36 -21.68 -3.84
C LYS A 161 -2.37 -22.21 -4.86
N ARG A 162 -3.64 -21.83 -4.73
CA ARG A 162 -4.72 -22.21 -5.66
C ARG A 162 -4.55 -21.60 -7.06
N LYS A 163 -4.16 -20.33 -7.15
CA LYS A 163 -3.99 -19.65 -8.45
C LYS A 163 -2.78 -20.19 -9.21
N ILE A 164 -1.67 -20.43 -8.50
CA ILE A 164 -0.42 -20.97 -9.05
C ILE A 164 -0.61 -22.44 -9.47
N SER A 165 -1.44 -23.23 -8.78
CA SER A 165 -1.76 -24.59 -9.23
C SER A 165 -2.48 -24.64 -10.58
N THR A 166 -3.03 -23.52 -11.06
CA THR A 166 -3.68 -23.40 -12.38
C THR A 166 -2.72 -22.88 -13.46
N THR A 167 -1.53 -22.35 -13.11
CA THR A 167 -0.63 -21.69 -14.07
C THR A 167 0.86 -21.79 -13.67
N PHE A 168 1.38 -23.02 -13.57
CA PHE A 168 2.79 -23.35 -13.26
C PHE A 168 3.20 -23.19 -11.78
N GLN A 169 3.57 -24.33 -11.17
CA GLN A 169 4.32 -24.44 -9.92
C GLN A 169 5.52 -23.48 -9.95
N ASN A 170 5.49 -22.43 -9.11
CA ASN A 170 6.66 -21.93 -8.39
C ASN A 170 6.30 -20.77 -7.46
N HIS A 171 7.03 -20.69 -6.36
CA HIS A 171 6.57 -20.23 -5.06
C HIS A 171 6.78 -18.72 -4.81
N ILE A 172 6.15 -18.26 -3.72
CA ILE A 172 6.16 -16.91 -3.12
C ILE A 172 5.08 -15.98 -3.67
N VAL A 173 4.17 -15.59 -2.78
CA VAL A 173 3.26 -14.45 -2.97
C VAL A 173 3.19 -13.63 -1.70
N ILE A 174 3.19 -12.31 -1.91
CA ILE A 174 2.93 -11.29 -0.90
C ILE A 174 1.58 -10.65 -1.25
N ASN A 175 0.68 -10.58 -0.27
CA ASN A 175 -0.57 -9.85 -0.37
C ASN A 175 -0.43 -8.55 0.45
N LEU A 176 -0.56 -7.41 -0.22
CA LEU A 176 -0.64 -6.11 0.41
C LEU A 176 -2.14 -5.82 0.56
N LYS A 177 -2.62 -5.86 1.80
CA LYS A 177 -3.97 -5.37 2.12
C LYS A 177 -3.95 -3.86 1.86
N THR A 178 -4.86 -3.43 0.99
CA THR A 178 -5.15 -2.03 0.60
C THR A 178 -4.93 -1.02 1.70
#